data_AF-A0A3D1N2W7-F1
#
_entry.id   AF-A0A3D1N2W7-F1
#
_cell.length_a   1.000
_cell.length_b   1.000
_cell.length_c   1.000
_cell.angle_alpha   90.00
_cell.angle_beta   90.00
_cell.angle_gamma   90.00
#
_symmetry.space_group_name_H-M   'P 1'
#
loop_
_entity.id
_entity.type
_entity.pdbx_description
1 polymer ?
#
loop_
_entity_poly.entity_id
_entity_poly.type
_entity_poly.pdbx_seq_one_letter_code
_entity_poly.pdbx_strand_id
1 'polypeptide(L)'
;MIDSVRMAVLSGLAAGVLNGALARWSLKKTLNSPDTVFYSVFAGGLLYRLVFLAGSVWFLRREKYIIIVPFAVSLILVQLIFEAVPIKKNGIKRDP
;
A
#
# COMPACT_ATOMS: atom_id res chain seq x y z
N MET A 1 -9.99 -13.00 -16.93
CA MET A 1 -9.75 -13.72 -15.66
C MET A 1 -8.26 -13.73 -15.41
N ILE A 2 -7.81 -13.85 -14.16
CA ILE A 2 -6.38 -13.99 -13.90
C ILE A 2 -6.04 -15.45 -14.15
N ASP A 3 -5.73 -15.78 -15.41
CA ASP A 3 -5.61 -17.18 -15.83
C ASP A 3 -4.24 -17.80 -15.52
N SER A 4 -3.33 -17.00 -14.95
CA SER A 4 -1.97 -17.43 -14.62
C SER A 4 -1.45 -16.79 -13.34
N VAL A 5 -0.65 -17.55 -12.59
CA VAL A 5 0.09 -17.08 -11.41
C VAL A 5 0.91 -15.82 -11.72
N ARG A 6 1.49 -15.72 -12.93
CA ARG A 6 2.24 -14.53 -13.35
C ARG A 6 1.36 -13.28 -13.43
N MET A 7 0.14 -13.41 -13.95
CA MET A 7 -0.81 -12.30 -13.97
C MET A 7 -1.28 -11.95 -12.55
N ALA A 8 -1.40 -12.94 -11.66
CA ALA A 8 -1.74 -12.72 -10.25
C ALA A 8 -0.66 -11.89 -9.53
N VAL A 9 0.61 -12.25 -9.75
CA VAL A 9 1.76 -11.49 -9.24
C VAL A 9 1.79 -10.09 -9.82
N LEU A 10 1.72 -9.94 -11.15
CA LEU A 10 1.77 -8.63 -11.81
C LEU A 10 0.64 -7.70 -11.37
N SER A 11 -0.58 -8.22 -11.26
CA SER A 11 -1.73 -7.44 -10.78
C SER A 11 -1.60 -7.07 -9.30
N GLY A 12 -1.09 -7.99 -8.47
CA GLY A 12 -0.80 -7.71 -7.05
C GLY A 12 0.27 -6.64 -6.89
N LEU A 13 1.34 -6.71 -7.68
CA LEU A 13 2.39 -5.68 -7.73
C LEU A 13 1.83 -4.33 -8.19
N ALA A 14 1.07 -4.29 -9.29
CA ALA A 14 0.50 -3.06 -9.82
C ALA A 14 -0.47 -2.40 -8.81
N ALA A 15 -1.35 -3.20 -8.21
CA ALA A 15 -2.24 -2.75 -7.15
C ALA A 15 -1.47 -2.23 -5.92
N GLY A 16 -0.43 -2.96 -5.50
CA GLY A 16 0.45 -2.55 -4.41
C GLY A 16 1.16 -1.22 -4.71
N VAL A 17 1.67 -1.03 -5.93
CA VAL A 17 2.35 0.20 -6.35
C VAL A 17 1.38 1.37 -6.38
N LEU A 18 0.20 1.22 -7.00
CA LEU A 18 -0.81 2.27 -7.06
C LEU A 18 -1.25 2.69 -5.65
N ASN A 19 -1.53 1.71 -4.79
CA ASN A 19 -1.99 1.96 -3.43
C ASN A 19 -0.88 2.60 -2.57
N GLY A 20 0.35 2.09 -2.66
CA GLY A 20 1.52 2.67 -1.99
C GLY A 20 1.83 4.09 -2.46
N ALA A 21 1.76 4.35 -3.77
CA ALA A 21 2.00 5.66 -4.36
C ALA A 21 0.93 6.68 -3.98
N LEU A 22 -0.35 6.31 -3.97
CA LEU A 22 -1.45 7.18 -3.53
C LEU A 22 -1.34 7.55 -2.05
N ALA A 23 -1.04 6.58 -1.19
CA ALA A 23 -0.77 6.83 0.23
C ALA A 23 0.44 7.75 0.42
N ARG A 24 1.51 7.56 -0.36
CA ARG A 24 2.70 8.42 -0.32
C ARG A 24 2.43 9.82 -0.84
N TRP A 25 1.62 9.95 -1.89
CA TRP A 25 1.25 11.23 -2.47
C TRP A 25 0.35 12.04 -1.53
N SER A 26 -0.65 11.41 -0.92
CA SER A 26 -1.49 12.04 0.11
C SER A 26 -0.68 12.51 1.31
N LEU A 27 0.22 11.65 1.84
CA LEU A 27 1.14 12.03 2.92
C LEU A 27 2.07 13.19 2.54
N LYS A 28 2.61 13.18 1.30
CA LYS A 28 3.42 14.29 0.78
C LYS A 28 2.63 15.60 0.73
N LYS A 29 1.35 15.54 0.33
CA LYS A 29 0.49 16.73 0.25
C LYS A 29 0.19 17.32 1.64
N THR A 30 0.15 16.49 2.67
CA THR A 30 -0.09 16.89 4.06
C THR A 30 1.19 17.11 4.88
N LEU A 31 2.35 17.19 4.24
CA LEU A 31 3.63 17.44 4.92
C LEU A 31 3.66 18.78 5.67
N ASN A 32 3.10 19.83 5.05
CA ASN A 32 3.04 21.18 5.62
C ASN A 32 1.78 21.41 6.48
N SER A 33 0.99 20.36 6.71
CA SER A 33 -0.25 20.44 7.50
C SER A 33 0.03 20.18 8.99
N PRO A 34 -0.90 20.57 9.89
CA PRO A 34 -0.77 20.31 11.32
C PRO A 34 -0.55 18.82 11.62
N ASP A 35 0.15 18.53 12.72
CA ASP A 35 0.52 17.17 13.10
C ASP A 35 -0.66 16.20 13.14
N THR A 36 -1.79 16.65 13.69
CA THR A 36 -3.05 15.89 13.75
C THR A 36 -3.53 15.46 12.36
N VAL A 37 -3.39 16.32 11.35
CA VAL A 37 -3.81 16.02 9.96
C VAL A 37 -2.84 15.04 9.30
N PHE A 38 -1.54 15.19 9.55
CA PHE A 38 -0.55 14.25 9.04
C PHE A 38 -0.77 12.84 9.61
N TYR A 39 -0.96 12.72 10.93
CA TYR A 39 -1.17 11.43 11.58
C TYR A 39 -2.53 10.81 11.23
N SER A 40 -3.58 11.63 11.02
CA SER A 40 -4.87 11.11 10.56
C SER A 40 -4.79 10.57 9.13
N VAL A 41 -4.07 11.22 8.22
CA VAL A 41 -3.83 10.72 6.86
C VAL A 41 -2.95 9.49 6.87
N PHE A 42 -1.95 9.42 7.75
CA PHE A 42 -1.13 8.21 7.93
C PHE A 42 -1.98 7.02 8.41
N ALA A 43 -2.76 7.19 9.48
CA ALA A 43 -3.64 6.17 10.02
C ALA A 43 -4.74 5.78 9.01
N GLY A 44 -5.32 6.76 8.32
CA GLY A 44 -6.29 6.53 7.26
C GLY A 44 -5.72 5.75 6.08
N GLY A 45 -4.47 6.05 5.68
CA GLY A 45 -3.76 5.28 4.66
C GLY A 45 -3.50 3.83 5.07
N LEU A 46 -3.20 3.58 6.34
CA LEU A 46 -3.01 2.22 6.87
C LEU A 46 -4.33 1.43 6.88
N LEU A 47 -5.41 2.04 7.36
CA LEU A 47 -6.75 1.43 7.34
C LEU A 47 -7.23 1.17 5.91
N TYR A 48 -7.01 2.12 4.99
CA TYR A 48 -7.36 1.94 3.58
C TYR A 48 -6.65 0.74 2.96
N ARG A 49 -5.35 0.53 3.26
CA ARG A 49 -4.60 -0.63 2.76
C ARG A 49 -5.17 -1.95 3.28
N LEU A 50 -5.57 -2.02 4.55
CA LEU A 50 -6.20 -3.21 5.13
C LEU A 50 -7.56 -3.50 4.47
N VAL A 51 -8.39 -2.48 4.31
CA VAL A 51 -9.69 -2.61 3.63
C VAL A 51 -9.50 -3.02 2.17
N PHE A 52 -8.51 -2.44 1.48
CA PHE A 52 -8.19 -2.79 0.10
C PHE A 52 -7.69 -4.22 -0.04
N LEU A 53 -6.83 -4.69 0.87
CA LEU A 53 -6.39 -6.09 0.91
C LEU A 53 -7.58 -7.03 1.14
N ALA A 54 -8.40 -6.76 2.16
CA ALA A 54 -9.59 -7.54 2.46
C ALA A 54 -10.58 -7.56 1.29
N GLY A 55 -10.81 -6.41 0.65
CA GLY A 55 -11.66 -6.27 -0.53
C GLY A 55 -11.10 -7.01 -1.74
N SER A 56 -9.78 -6.99 -1.96
CA SER A 56 -9.14 -7.71 -3.06
C SER A 56 -9.20 -9.23 -2.87
N VAL A 57 -8.98 -9.71 -1.63
CA VAL A 57 -9.13 -11.13 -1.29
C VAL A 57 -10.60 -11.55 -1.41
N TRP A 58 -11.54 -10.73 -0.98
CA TRP A 58 -12.97 -10.98 -1.18
C TRP A 58 -13.32 -11.05 -2.67
N PHE A 59 -12.85 -10.08 -3.47
CA PHE A 59 -13.12 -10.04 -4.91
C PHE A 59 -12.59 -11.30 -5.61
N LEU A 60 -11.40 -11.75 -5.21
CA LEU A 60 -10.79 -12.98 -5.70
C LEU A 60 -11.29 -14.26 -5.00
N ARG A 61 -12.32 -14.20 -4.12
CA ARG A 61 -12.78 -15.38 -3.36
C ARG A 61 -13.29 -16.53 -4.23
N ARG A 62 -13.70 -16.24 -5.46
CA ARG A 62 -14.18 -17.25 -6.43
C ARG A 62 -13.06 -17.79 -7.32
N GLU A 63 -11.88 -17.19 -7.26
CA GLU A 63 -10.69 -17.65 -7.98
C GLU A 63 -9.96 -18.74 -7.20
N LYS A 64 -9.10 -19.48 -7.90
CA LYS A 64 -8.31 -20.55 -7.27
C LYS A 64 -7.36 -19.95 -6.23
N TYR A 65 -7.20 -20.61 -5.08
CA TYR A 65 -6.24 -20.20 -4.03
C TYR A 65 -4.83 -19.96 -4.56
N ILE A 66 -4.43 -20.69 -5.61
CA ILE A 66 -3.13 -20.55 -6.28
C ILE A 66 -2.93 -19.17 -6.96
N ILE A 67 -4.00 -18.40 -7.14
CA ILE A 67 -3.99 -17.03 -7.67
C ILE A 67 -4.06 -16.02 -6.51
N ILE A 68 -4.91 -16.29 -5.52
CA ILE A 68 -5.15 -15.39 -4.37
C ILE A 68 -3.88 -15.19 -3.56
N VAL A 69 -3.18 -16.28 -3.22
CA VAL A 69 -1.99 -16.24 -2.37
C VAL A 69 -0.86 -15.41 -3.01
N PRO A 70 -0.41 -15.68 -4.26
CA PRO A 70 0.64 -14.89 -4.87
C PRO A 70 0.23 -13.44 -5.13
N PHE A 71 -1.03 -13.16 -5.42
CA PHE A 71 -1.54 -11.79 -5.51
C PHE A 71 -1.39 -11.04 -4.18
N ALA A 72 -1.88 -11.62 -3.08
CA ALA A 72 -1.84 -11.00 -1.76
C ALA A 72 -0.39 -10.79 -1.27
N VAL A 73 0.47 -11.80 -1.45
CA VAL A 73 1.90 -11.70 -1.11
C VAL A 73 2.58 -10.57 -1.89
N SER A 74 2.35 -10.49 -3.21
CA SER A 74 2.94 -9.44 -4.05
C SER A 74 2.47 -8.05 -3.64
N LEU A 75 1.19 -7.91 -3.31
CA LEU A 75 0.61 -6.66 -2.86
C LEU A 75 1.21 -6.21 -1.51
N ILE A 76 1.32 -7.11 -0.54
CA ILE A 76 1.90 -6.81 0.79
C ILE A 76 3.38 -6.45 0.67
N LEU A 77 4.15 -7.19 -0.14
CA LEU A 77 5.57 -6.91 -0.34
C LEU A 77 5.81 -5.50 -0.88
N VAL A 78 5.01 -5.06 -1.86
CA VAL A 78 5.12 -3.71 -2.38
C VAL A 78 4.72 -2.68 -1.32
N GLN A 79 3.64 -2.92 -0.57
CA GLN A 79 3.25 -2.02 0.51
C GLN A 79 4.35 -1.85 1.57
N LEU A 80 5.06 -2.94 1.91
CA LEU A 80 6.22 -2.91 2.80
C LEU A 80 7.36 -2.05 2.24
N ILE A 81 7.63 -2.09 0.94
CA ILE A 81 8.64 -1.20 0.33
C ILE A 81 8.27 0.27 0.52
N PHE A 82 6.99 0.62 0.37
CA PHE A 82 6.53 1.99 0.60
C PHE A 82 6.57 2.43 2.06
N GLU A 83 6.45 1.48 3.00
CA GLU A 83 6.53 1.74 4.44
C GLU A 83 7.99 1.81 4.94
N ALA A 84 8.85 0.96 4.41
CA ALA A 84 10.29 0.94 4.69
C ALA A 84 11.01 2.22 4.25
N VAL A 85 10.41 3.00 3.34
CA VAL A 85 10.95 4.31 2.92
C VAL A 85 10.19 5.42 3.68
N PRO A 86 10.69 5.87 4.84
CA PRO A 86 10.02 6.88 5.64
C PRO A 86 9.93 8.21 4.88
N ILE A 87 8.75 8.83 4.92
CA ILE A 87 8.57 10.20 4.43
C ILE A 87 9.00 11.12 5.57
N LYS A 88 10.15 11.79 5.41
CA LYS A 88 10.66 12.75 6.39
C LYS A 88 9.73 13.97 6.42
N LYS A 89 8.99 14.11 7.51
CA LYS A 89 8.09 15.25 7.74
C LYS A 89 8.83 16.54 8.04
N ASN A 90 9.89 16.42 8.81
CA ASN A 90 10.86 17.48 9.01
C ASN A 90 12.17 16.98 8.44
N GLY A 91 12.84 17.78 7.60
CA GLY A 91 14.23 17.56 7.22
C GLY A 91 15.14 17.71 8.44
N ILE A 92 15.01 16.83 9.44
CA ILE A 92 15.91 16.78 10.57
C ILE A 92 17.24 16.25 10.00
N LYS A 93 18.07 17.18 9.52
CA LYS A 93 19.46 17.18 9.91
C LYS A 93 19.44 16.99 11.42
N ARG A 94 19.76 15.77 11.85
CA ARG A 94 20.35 15.61 13.17
C ARG A 94 21.75 16.20 12.99
N ASP A 95 21.87 17.51 13.15
CA ASP A 95 23.20 18.08 13.35
C ASP A 95 23.67 17.56 14.73
N PRO A 96 24.87 16.96 14.81
CA PRO A 96 25.50 16.61 16.08
C PRO A 96 25.87 17.85 16.89
#